data_AF-X1R6T0-F1
#
_entry.id   AF-X1R6T0-F1
#
_cell.length_a   1.000
_cell.length_b   1.000
_cell.length_c   1.000
_cell.angle_alpha   90.00
_cell.angle_beta   90.00
_cell.angle_gamma   90.00
#
_symmetry.space_group_name_H-M   'P 1'
#
loop_
_entity.id
_entity.type
_entity.pdbx_description
1 polymer ?
#
loop_
_entity_poly.entity_id
_entity_poly.type
_entity_poly.pdbx_seq_one_letter_code
_entity_poly.pdbx_strand_id
1 'polypeptide(L)' 'MMNQDKFGLVAYGCCEDLTYKVDMLRQIPNLRRIAVPPFADAAKCAEQIGRDYVFGIGRVQLIW' A
#
# COMPACT_ATOMS: atom_id res chain seq x y z
N MET A 1 18.77 -2.01 7.93
CA MET A 1 17.31 -2.00 8.20
C MET A 1 16.90 -0.57 8.48
N MET A 2 16.01 0.00 7.66
CA MET A 2 15.55 1.38 7.80
C MET A 2 14.39 1.42 8.80
N ASN A 3 14.50 2.26 9.83
CA ASN A 3 13.51 2.36 10.91
C ASN A 3 12.35 3.27 10.45
N GLN A 4 11.20 2.68 10.09
CA GLN A 4 10.08 3.40 9.48
C GLN A 4 9.37 4.36 10.46
N ASP A 5 9.46 4.10 11.76
CA ASP A 5 9.01 4.97 12.85
C ASP A 5 9.72 6.33 12.91
N LYS A 6 10.89 6.47 12.28
CA LYS A 6 11.60 7.76 12.19
C LYS A 6 11.03 8.70 11.13
N PHE A 7 10.08 8.23 10.32
CA PHE A 7 9.48 9.02 9.25
C PHE A 7 8.02 9.32 9.57
N GLY A 8 7.61 10.58 9.38
CA GLY A 8 6.25 11.03 9.73
C GLY A 8 5.13 10.38 8.91
N LEU A 9 5.37 10.12 7.62
CA LEU A 9 4.42 9.42 6.74
C LEU A 9 5.19 8.49 5.79
N VAL A 10 4.63 7.31 5.53
CA VAL A 10 5.23 6.27 4.69
C VAL A 10 4.25 5.84 3.61
N ALA A 11 4.79 5.45 2.45
CA ALA A 11 4.05 4.84 1.36
C ALA A 11 4.56 3.42 1.11
N TYR A 12 3.65 2.52 0.79
CA TYR A 12 3.96 1.16 0.36
C TYR A 12 3.62 1.00 -1.12
N GLY A 13 4.50 0.35 -1.88
CA GLY A 13 4.19 -0.07 -3.24
C GLY A 13 5.14 -1.17 -3.69
N CYS A 14 4.58 -2.20 -4.32
CA CYS A 14 5.33 -3.36 -4.79
C CYS A 14 4.60 -4.09 -5.93
N CYS A 15 5.32 -5.01 -6.60
CA CYS A 15 4.85 -5.75 -7.78
C CYS A 15 4.08 -7.02 -7.43
N GLU A 16 3.71 -7.23 -6.17
CA GLU A 16 2.91 -8.38 -5.77
C GLU A 16 1.42 -8.16 -5.93
N ASP A 17 0.66 -9.24 -6.06
CA ASP A 17 -0.79 -9.17 -5.98
C ASP A 17 -1.23 -8.87 -4.53
N LEU A 18 -1.84 -7.70 -4.35
CA LEU A 18 -2.36 -7.19 -3.08
C LEU A 18 -3.82 -7.54 -2.81
N THR A 19 -4.50 -8.25 -3.73
CA THR A 19 -5.94 -8.51 -3.68
C THR A 19 -6.45 -9.03 -2.33
N TYR A 20 -5.63 -9.78 -1.57
CA TYR A 20 -5.98 -10.28 -0.23
C TYR A 20 -4.89 -10.04 0.82
N LYS A 21 -4.01 -9.06 0.58
CA LYS A 21 -2.81 -8.84 1.40
C LYS A 21 -2.76 -7.46 2.03
N VAL A 22 -3.75 -6.60 1.82
CA VAL A 22 -3.73 -5.24 2.36
C VAL A 22 -3.63 -5.25 3.89
N ASP A 23 -4.31 -6.17 4.57
CA ASP A 23 -4.30 -6.23 6.04
C ASP A 23 -2.90 -6.46 6.62
N MET A 24 -2.03 -7.16 5.89
CA MET A 24 -0.65 -7.34 6.35
C MET A 24 0.13 -6.02 6.34
N LEU A 25 -0.24 -5.04 5.52
CA LEU A 25 0.46 -3.76 5.44
C LEU A 25 0.19 -2.87 6.67
N ARG A 26 -0.84 -3.19 7.47
CA ARG A 26 -1.20 -2.46 8.69
C ARG A 26 -0.11 -2.51 9.77
N GLN A 27 0.82 -3.45 9.67
CA GLN A 27 1.98 -3.55 10.57
C GLN A 27 3.09 -2.51 10.27
N ILE A 28 3.02 -1.83 9.12
CA ILE A 28 3.97 -0.77 8.74
C ILE A 28 3.61 0.52 9.49
N PRO A 29 4.48 1.03 10.37
CA PRO A 29 4.20 2.26 11.11
C PRO A 29 4.13 3.45 10.16
N ASN A 30 3.24 4.40 10.47
CA ASN A 30 3.04 5.64 9.72
C ASN A 30 2.64 5.45 8.24
N LEU A 31 2.18 4.26 7.85
CA LEU A 31 1.68 3.99 6.50
C LEU A 31 0.44 4.84 6.21
N ARG A 32 0.46 5.59 5.11
CA ARG A 32 -0.67 6.43 4.67
C ARG A 32 -1.10 6.21 3.24
N ARG A 33 -0.20 5.69 2.40
CA ARG A 33 -0.47 5.51 0.98
C ARG A 33 -0.08 4.13 0.50
N ILE A 34 -0.94 3.51 -0.30
CA ILE A 34 -0.69 2.21 -0.91
C ILE A 34 -0.77 2.36 -2.44
N ALA A 35 0.29 1.98 -3.14
CA ALA A 35 0.29 1.84 -4.59
C ALA A 35 -0.17 0.42 -4.95
N VAL A 36 -1.42 0.31 -5.40
CA VAL A 36 -2.02 -0.95 -5.82
C VAL A 36 -1.57 -1.25 -7.26
N PRO A 37 -1.02 -2.44 -7.53
CA PRO A 37 -0.63 -2.80 -8.89
C PRO A 37 -1.85 -2.94 -9.81
N PRO A 38 -1.68 -2.69 -11.13
CA PRO A 38 -2.79 -2.72 -12.09
C PRO A 38 -3.39 -4.11 -12.29
N PHE A 39 -2.68 -5.17 -11.91
CA PHE A 39 -3.14 -6.55 -12.02
C PHE A 39 -3.84 -7.08 -10.75
N ALA A 40 -3.87 -6.31 -9.66
CA ALA A 40 -4.64 -6.66 -8.48
C ALA A 40 -6.13 -6.25 -8.64
N ASP A 41 -7.02 -6.93 -7.92
CA ASP A 41 -8.44 -6.55 -7.85
C ASP A 41 -8.58 -5.28 -6.98
N ALA A 42 -8.73 -4.14 -7.64
CA ALA A 42 -8.80 -2.85 -6.98
C ALA A 42 -10.03 -2.71 -6.07
N ALA A 43 -11.14 -3.38 -6.37
CA ALA A 43 -12.35 -3.29 -5.56
C ALA A 43 -12.12 -3.99 -4.22
N LYS A 44 -11.57 -5.21 -4.24
CA LYS A 44 -11.20 -5.93 -3.01
C LYS A 44 -10.11 -5.21 -2.22
N CYS A 45 -9.15 -4.59 -2.91
CA CYS A 45 -8.16 -3.75 -2.24
C CYS A 45 -8.85 -2.58 -1.53
N ALA A 46 -9.77 -1.88 -2.19
CA ALA A 46 -10.50 -0.75 -1.60
C ALA A 46 -11.33 -1.17 -0.39
N GLU A 47 -11.96 -2.34 -0.42
CA GLU A 47 -12.71 -2.90 0.72
C GLU A 47 -11.82 -3.11 1.96
N GLN A 48 -10.63 -3.69 1.78
CA GLN A 48 -9.68 -3.91 2.88
C GLN A 48 -9.03 -2.61 3.37
N ILE A 49 -8.74 -1.68 2.44
CA ILE A 49 -8.13 -0.39 2.76
C ILE A 49 -9.10 0.49 3.57
N GLY A 50 -10.39 0.44 3.21
CA GLY A 50 -11.43 1.20 3.89
C GLY A 50 -11.12 2.70 3.90
N ARG A 51 -11.15 3.30 5.09
CA ARG A 51 -10.90 4.74 5.30
C ARG A 51 -9.53 5.03 5.93
N ASP A 52 -8.72 4.00 6.15
CA ASP A 52 -7.46 4.12 6.90
C ASP A 52 -6.31 4.65 6.03
N TYR A 53 -6.34 4.35 4.74
CA TYR A 53 -5.29 4.69 3.78
C TYR A 53 -5.85 5.33 2.51
N VAL A 54 -5.02 6.13 1.85
CA VAL A 54 -5.25 6.55 0.47
C VAL A 54 -4.60 5.53 -0.46
N PHE A 55 -5.27 5.12 -1.52
CA PHE A 55 -4.67 4.25 -2.52
C PHE A 55 -4.76 4.83 -3.92
N GLY A 56 -3.86 4.37 -4.77
CA GLY A 56 -3.90 4.65 -6.20
C GLY A 56 -3.46 3.42 -6.98
N ILE A 57 -4.06 3.23 -8.15
CA ILE A 57 -3.65 2.20 -9.09
C ILE A 57 -2.55 2.79 -9.98
N GLY A 58 -1.39 2.13 -10.07
CA GLY A 58 -0.25 2.70 -10.80
C GLY A 58 0.78 1.68 -11.30
N ARG A 59 1.56 2.06 -12.33
CA ARG A 59 2.69 1.24 -12.80
C ARG A 59 3.73 1.15 -11.68
N VAL A 60 4.00 -0.06 -11.23
CA VAL A 60 4.85 -0.36 -10.08
C VAL A 60 6.32 0.08 -10.25
N GLN A 61 6.72 0.53 -11.45
CA GLN A 61 8.09 0.93 -11.76
C GLN A 61 8.43 2.41 -11.48
N LEU A 62 7.48 3.27 -11.07
CA LEU A 62 7.67 4.73 -11.07
C LEU A 62 7.44 5.44 -9.72
N ILE A 63 7.56 4.72 -8.60
CA ILE A 63 7.67 5.34 -7.26
C ILE A 63 9.09 5.18 -6.74
N TRP A 64 10.01 5.98 -7.31
CA TRP A 64 11.23 6.43 -6.66
C TRP A 64 11.26 7.94 -6.75
#